data_AF-A0A4D4J533-F1
#
_entry.id   AF-A0A4D4J533-F1
#
_cell.length_a   1.000
_cell.length_b   1.000
_cell.length_c   1.000
_cell.angle_alpha   90.00
_cell.angle_beta   90.00
_cell.angle_gamma   90.00
#
_symmetry.space_group_name_H-M   'P 1'
#
loop_
_entity.id
_entity.type
_entity.pdbx_description
1 polymer ?
#
loop_
_entity_poly.entity_id
_entity_poly.type
_entity_poly.pdbx_seq_one_letter_code
_entity_poly.pdbx_strand_id
1 'polypeptide(L)'
;MTRRLDLELAAKAADALPADRIGKDLRTVLRSLPVMIRSHGLIASGAYLLSRADGDEGNRYRVAARAILADATASAGIRTRDGRGDALALLDALTASGSDQRYRLAEARARQFAIWLARLAEARFQAEEKARQEESAPRRVDAGGDAP
;
A
#
# COMPACT_ATOMS: atom_id res chain seq x y z
N MET A 1 -1.60 7.53 -23.30
CA MET A 1 -2.38 6.63 -22.42
C MET A 1 -1.83 6.52 -21.00
N THR A 2 -0.51 6.62 -20.79
CA THR A 2 0.16 6.47 -19.47
C THR A 2 -0.35 7.39 -18.36
N ARG A 3 -0.60 8.67 -18.65
CA ARG A 3 -1.08 9.65 -17.67
C ARG A 3 -2.41 9.26 -17.01
N ARG A 4 -3.33 8.62 -17.74
CA ARG A 4 -4.63 8.19 -17.19
C ARG A 4 -4.48 7.00 -16.24
N LEU A 5 -3.60 6.06 -16.59
CA LEU A 5 -3.30 4.90 -15.76
C LEU A 5 -2.59 5.30 -14.46
N ASP A 6 -1.63 6.22 -14.54
CA ASP A 6 -0.90 6.73 -13.37
C ASP A 6 -1.84 7.46 -12.40
N LEU A 7 -2.76 8.29 -12.91
CA LEU A 7 -3.77 8.97 -12.08
C LEU A 7 -4.70 7.97 -11.38
N GLU A 8 -5.15 6.93 -12.09
CA GLU A 8 -5.99 5.89 -11.51
C GLU A 8 -5.27 5.13 -10.40
N LEU A 9 -4.01 4.74 -10.63
CA LEU A 9 -3.19 4.03 -9.65
C LEU A 9 -2.91 4.89 -8.42
N ALA A 10 -2.61 6.18 -8.61
CA ALA A 10 -2.40 7.11 -7.52
C ALA A 10 -3.67 7.29 -6.67
N ALA A 11 -4.83 7.45 -7.31
CA ALA A 11 -6.12 7.58 -6.62
C ALA A 11 -6.44 6.31 -5.81
N LYS A 12 -6.37 5.14 -6.44
CA LYS A 12 -6.59 3.86 -5.75
C LYS A 12 -5.62 3.63 -4.60
N ALA A 13 -4.36 4.07 -4.74
CA ALA A 13 -3.39 3.92 -3.68
C ALA A 13 -3.71 4.87 -2.53
N ALA A 14 -4.21 6.08 -2.80
CA ALA A 14 -4.69 6.99 -1.78
C ALA A 14 -5.88 6.43 -0.99
N ASP A 15 -6.81 5.74 -1.67
CA ASP A 15 -8.00 5.10 -1.08
C ASP A 15 -7.67 3.83 -0.29
N ALA A 16 -6.66 3.07 -0.73
CA ALA A 16 -6.25 1.82 -0.08
C ALA A 16 -5.41 2.04 1.19
N LEU A 17 -4.79 3.21 1.32
CA LEU A 17 -4.03 3.58 2.49
C LEU A 17 -4.93 4.11 3.59
N PRO A 18 -4.62 3.85 4.88
CA PRO A 18 -5.33 4.47 5.99
C PRO A 18 -5.40 6.00 5.80
N ALA A 19 -6.58 6.57 6.09
CA ALA A 19 -6.81 8.00 5.99
C ALA A 19 -6.07 8.78 7.09
N ASP A 20 -5.79 8.09 8.20
CA ASP A 20 -5.01 8.55 9.32
C ASP A 20 -3.51 8.32 9.09
N ARG A 21 -2.78 8.18 10.19
CA ARG A 21 -1.33 8.18 10.24
C ARG A 21 -0.73 6.94 9.61
N ILE A 22 0.24 7.13 8.71
CA ILE A 22 1.09 6.02 8.25
C ILE A 22 2.22 5.81 9.25
N GLY A 23 2.10 4.77 10.09
CA GLY A 23 3.18 4.36 11.00
C GLY A 23 4.43 3.84 10.27
N LYS A 24 5.58 3.88 10.96
CA LYS A 24 6.88 3.40 10.45
C LYS A 24 6.82 1.95 9.94
N ASP A 25 6.09 1.09 10.63
CA ASP A 25 6.01 -0.33 10.27
C ASP A 25 5.20 -0.56 9.00
N LEU A 26 4.03 0.08 8.90
CA LEU A 26 3.21 0.01 7.68
C LEU A 26 3.97 0.58 6.48
N ARG A 27 4.61 1.75 6.64
CA ARG A 27 5.51 2.31 5.63
C ARG A 27 6.56 1.29 5.18
N THR A 28 7.20 0.61 6.13
CA THR A 28 8.26 -0.36 5.84
C THR A 28 7.74 -1.53 5.01
N VAL A 29 6.58 -2.09 5.37
CA VAL A 29 5.92 -3.17 4.61
C VAL A 29 5.53 -2.70 3.21
N LEU A 30 4.90 -1.52 3.09
CA LEU A 30 4.48 -0.99 1.79
C LEU A 30 5.68 -0.70 0.87
N ARG A 31 6.80 -0.22 1.43
CA ARG A 31 8.04 0.04 0.70
C ARG A 31 8.68 -1.23 0.15
N SER A 32 8.50 -2.38 0.80
CA SER A 32 9.05 -3.66 0.32
C SER A 32 8.20 -4.32 -0.77
N LEU A 33 6.92 -3.95 -0.91
CA LEU A 33 5.99 -4.59 -1.86
C LEU A 33 6.50 -4.65 -3.31
N PRO A 34 7.05 -3.58 -3.91
CA PRO A 34 7.51 -3.63 -5.30
C PRO A 34 8.58 -4.69 -5.52
N VAL A 35 9.52 -4.81 -4.56
CA VAL A 35 10.60 -5.78 -4.63
C VAL A 35 10.06 -7.20 -4.39
N MET A 36 9.21 -7.39 -3.39
CA MET A 36 8.61 -8.69 -3.10
C MET A 36 7.84 -9.26 -4.30
N ILE A 37 6.94 -8.47 -4.90
CA ILE A 37 6.14 -8.92 -6.04
C ILE A 37 7.02 -9.15 -7.28
N ARG A 38 8.05 -8.31 -7.50
CA ARG A 38 8.99 -8.52 -8.61
C ARG A 38 9.80 -9.81 -8.45
N SER A 39 10.26 -10.12 -7.24
CA SER A 39 11.15 -11.25 -6.97
C SER A 39 10.41 -12.58 -6.82
N HIS A 40 9.21 -12.57 -6.24
CA HIS A 40 8.49 -13.80 -5.86
C HIS A 40 7.12 -13.94 -6.53
N GLY A 41 6.64 -12.91 -7.23
CA GLY A 41 5.31 -12.90 -7.84
C GLY A 41 4.21 -12.50 -6.84
N LEU A 42 3.01 -12.27 -7.39
CA LEU A 42 1.86 -11.78 -6.64
C LEU A 42 1.33 -12.79 -5.61
N ILE A 43 1.14 -14.06 -6.00
CA ILE A 43 0.58 -15.09 -5.12
C ILE A 43 1.48 -15.33 -3.90
N ALA A 44 2.77 -15.56 -4.12
CA ALA A 44 3.71 -15.81 -3.03
C ALA A 44 3.83 -14.60 -2.08
N SER A 45 3.85 -13.38 -2.64
CA SER A 45 3.86 -12.16 -1.83
C SER A 45 2.59 -12.01 -1.01
N GLY A 46 1.42 -12.27 -1.60
CA GLY A 46 0.12 -12.26 -0.91
C GLY A 46 0.06 -13.27 0.22
N ALA A 47 0.47 -14.52 -0.03
CA ALA A 47 0.52 -15.59 0.96
C ALA A 47 1.43 -15.23 2.15
N TYR A 48 2.61 -14.66 1.88
CA TYR A 48 3.51 -14.18 2.93
C TYR A 48 2.90 -13.06 3.76
N LEU A 49 2.25 -12.08 3.14
CA LEU A 49 1.62 -10.99 3.89
C LEU A 49 0.48 -11.53 4.76
N LEU A 50 -0.32 -12.47 4.26
CA LEU A 50 -1.39 -13.09 5.03
C LEU A 50 -0.87 -13.94 6.19
N SER A 51 0.22 -14.70 6.01
CA SER A 51 0.81 -15.47 7.11
C SER A 51 1.41 -14.59 8.22
N ARG A 52 1.70 -13.32 7.91
CA ARG A 52 2.14 -12.31 8.88
C ARG A 52 1.01 -11.46 9.44
N ALA A 53 -0.22 -11.65 8.96
CA ALA A 53 -1.37 -10.82 9.31
C ALA A 53 -2.09 -11.26 10.60
N ASP A 54 -1.64 -12.34 11.22
CA ASP A 54 -2.14 -12.84 12.51
C ASP A 54 -1.40 -12.18 13.69
N GLY A 55 -2.14 -11.92 14.77
CA GLY A 55 -1.63 -11.27 15.99
C GLY A 55 -1.81 -9.75 16.04
N ASP A 56 -1.47 -9.15 17.19
CA ASP A 56 -1.72 -7.73 17.51
C ASP A 56 -1.02 -6.77 16.53
N GLU A 57 0.12 -7.19 15.98
CA GLU A 57 0.89 -6.41 15.01
C GLU A 57 0.56 -6.75 13.54
N GLY A 58 -0.36 -7.68 13.31
CA GLY A 58 -0.67 -8.21 11.97
C GLY A 58 -1.41 -7.22 11.07
N ASN A 59 -1.99 -6.15 11.62
CA ASN A 59 -2.82 -5.20 10.88
C ASN A 59 -2.09 -4.58 9.67
N ARG A 60 -0.81 -4.22 9.82
CA ARG A 60 0.00 -3.64 8.73
C ARG A 60 0.14 -4.58 7.52
N TYR A 61 0.30 -5.88 7.79
CA TYR A 61 0.39 -6.90 6.74
C TYR A 61 -0.98 -7.18 6.13
N ARG A 62 -2.04 -7.16 6.95
CA ARG A 62 -3.43 -7.30 6.48
C ARG A 62 -3.83 -6.18 5.52
N VAL A 63 -3.51 -4.94 5.86
CA VAL A 63 -3.73 -3.76 5.00
C VAL A 63 -2.98 -3.91 3.68
N ALA A 64 -1.69 -4.23 3.74
CA ALA A 64 -0.87 -4.42 2.53
C ALA A 64 -1.39 -5.56 1.64
N ALA A 65 -1.72 -6.72 2.22
CA ALA A 65 -2.27 -7.86 1.50
C ALA A 65 -3.60 -7.50 0.82
N ARG A 66 -4.53 -6.91 1.58
CA ARG A 66 -5.85 -6.54 1.06
C ARG A 66 -5.73 -5.54 -0.08
N ALA A 67 -4.90 -4.51 0.05
CA ALA A 67 -4.71 -3.50 -0.98
C ALA A 67 -4.26 -4.12 -2.31
N ILE A 68 -3.18 -4.92 -2.29
CA ILE A 68 -2.64 -5.48 -3.54
C ILE A 68 -3.54 -6.55 -4.15
N LEU A 69 -4.15 -7.42 -3.32
CA LEU A 69 -4.97 -8.52 -3.82
C LEU A 69 -6.29 -7.99 -4.39
N ALA A 70 -6.90 -6.98 -3.76
CA ALA A 70 -8.16 -6.40 -4.23
C ALA A 70 -8.01 -5.64 -5.56
N ASP A 71 -6.97 -4.80 -5.73
CA ASP A 71 -6.76 -4.13 -7.03
C ASP A 71 -6.39 -5.15 -8.13
N ALA A 72 -5.59 -6.16 -7.80
CA ALA A 72 -5.19 -7.20 -8.75
C ALA A 72 -6.38 -8.02 -9.26
N THR A 73 -7.27 -8.48 -8.37
CA THR A 73 -8.47 -9.22 -8.79
C THR A 73 -9.44 -8.33 -9.56
N ALA A 74 -9.67 -7.09 -9.09
CA ALA A 74 -10.62 -6.18 -9.71
C ALA A 74 -10.18 -5.76 -11.12
N SER A 75 -8.91 -5.42 -11.30
CA SER A 75 -8.35 -5.04 -12.60
C SER A 75 -8.34 -6.17 -13.62
N ALA A 76 -8.21 -7.42 -13.16
CA ALA A 76 -8.23 -8.60 -14.02
C ALA A 76 -9.63 -9.20 -14.23
N GLY A 77 -10.67 -8.62 -13.61
CA GLY A 77 -12.03 -9.15 -13.67
C GLY A 77 -12.19 -10.53 -13.02
N ILE A 78 -11.32 -10.87 -12.07
CA ILE A 78 -11.36 -12.13 -11.33
C ILE A 78 -12.38 -11.98 -10.20
N ARG A 79 -13.38 -12.87 -10.19
CA ARG A 79 -14.46 -12.87 -9.19
C ARG A 79 -14.15 -13.87 -8.08
N THR A 80 -14.41 -13.48 -6.83
CA THR A 80 -14.39 -14.43 -5.71
C THR A 80 -15.68 -15.25 -5.71
N ARG A 81 -15.58 -16.52 -5.31
CA ARG A 81 -16.71 -17.47 -5.31
C ARG A 81 -17.84 -17.04 -4.36
N ASP A 82 -17.48 -16.32 -3.29
CA ASP A 82 -18.38 -16.05 -2.18
C ASP A 82 -18.84 -14.58 -2.12
N GLY A 83 -18.36 -13.74 -3.06
CA GLY A 83 -18.58 -12.28 -3.05
C GLY A 83 -17.94 -11.55 -1.86
N ARG A 84 -17.39 -12.28 -0.89
CA ARG A 84 -16.64 -11.75 0.25
C ARG A 84 -15.27 -11.29 -0.23
N GLY A 85 -15.02 -10.00 -0.10
CA GLY A 85 -13.73 -9.36 -0.43
C GLY A 85 -12.70 -9.49 0.69
N ASP A 86 -12.69 -10.61 1.41
CA ASP A 86 -11.61 -10.89 2.35
C ASP A 86 -10.34 -11.30 1.58
N ALA A 87 -9.18 -11.01 2.17
CA ALA A 87 -7.91 -11.13 1.46
C ALA A 87 -7.53 -12.59 1.15
N LEU A 88 -8.02 -13.56 1.93
CA LEU A 88 -7.75 -14.98 1.68
C LEU A 88 -8.55 -15.47 0.47
N ALA A 89 -9.83 -15.13 0.36
CA ALA A 89 -10.67 -15.45 -0.79
C ALA A 89 -10.13 -14.81 -2.08
N LEU A 90 -9.56 -13.60 -2.00
CA LEU A 90 -8.90 -12.95 -3.14
C LEU A 90 -7.65 -13.71 -3.58
N LEU A 91 -6.84 -14.19 -2.63
CA LEU A 91 -5.65 -15.01 -2.92
C LEU A 91 -6.03 -16.35 -3.55
N ASP A 92 -7.08 -17.01 -3.04
CA ASP A 92 -7.59 -18.26 -3.58
C ASP A 92 -8.09 -18.08 -5.02
N ALA A 93 -8.80 -16.98 -5.30
CA ALA A 93 -9.28 -16.68 -6.64
C ALA A 93 -8.14 -16.42 -7.64
N LEU A 94 -7.08 -15.72 -7.20
CA LEU A 94 -5.88 -15.51 -8.02
C LEU A 94 -5.14 -16.82 -8.29
N THR A 95 -5.04 -17.69 -7.28
CA THR A 95 -4.39 -19.00 -7.40
C THR A 95 -5.15 -19.93 -8.33
N ALA A 96 -6.49 -19.95 -8.21
CA ALA A 96 -7.36 -20.74 -9.09
C ALA A 96 -7.36 -20.24 -10.55
N SER A 97 -6.99 -18.98 -10.79
CA SER A 97 -6.85 -18.42 -12.14
C SER A 97 -5.58 -18.92 -12.86
N GLY A 98 -4.66 -19.59 -12.17
CA GLY A 98 -3.50 -20.26 -12.78
C GLY A 98 -2.65 -19.37 -13.70
N SER A 99 -2.11 -19.95 -14.77
CA SER A 99 -1.28 -19.24 -15.78
C SER A 99 -2.09 -18.43 -16.81
N ASP A 100 -3.36 -18.17 -16.52
CA ASP A 100 -4.24 -17.45 -17.44
C ASP A 100 -3.74 -16.03 -17.71
N GLN A 101 -4.12 -15.51 -18.88
CA GLN A 101 -3.87 -14.12 -19.24
C GLN A 101 -4.38 -13.13 -18.18
N ARG A 102 -5.47 -13.48 -17.46
CA ARG A 102 -6.00 -12.68 -16.35
C ARG A 102 -5.02 -12.60 -15.18
N TYR A 103 -4.38 -13.71 -14.81
CA TYR A 103 -3.37 -13.68 -13.75
C TYR A 103 -2.17 -12.82 -14.15
N ARG A 104 -1.68 -12.94 -15.38
CA ARG A 104 -0.57 -12.11 -15.88
C ARG A 104 -0.92 -10.62 -15.87
N LEU A 105 -2.16 -10.26 -16.22
CA LEU A 105 -2.66 -8.90 -16.11
C LEU A 105 -2.71 -8.43 -14.64
N ALA A 106 -3.26 -9.27 -13.75
CA ALA A 106 -3.34 -8.99 -12.32
C ALA A 106 -1.95 -8.76 -11.72
N GLU A 107 -0.96 -9.58 -12.08
CA GLU A 107 0.41 -9.46 -11.59
C GLU A 107 1.11 -8.21 -12.13
N ALA A 108 1.00 -7.92 -13.43
CA ALA A 108 1.54 -6.70 -14.01
C ALA A 108 0.95 -5.44 -13.36
N ARG A 109 -0.37 -5.47 -13.12
CA ARG A 109 -1.07 -4.40 -12.42
C ARG A 109 -0.59 -4.25 -10.99
N ALA A 110 -0.50 -5.34 -10.22
CA ALA A 110 -0.07 -5.31 -8.83
C ALA A 110 1.34 -4.72 -8.66
N ARG A 111 2.25 -4.99 -9.61
CA ARG A 111 3.60 -4.40 -9.61
C ARG A 111 3.56 -2.86 -9.72
N GLN A 112 2.74 -2.33 -10.63
CA GLN A 112 2.59 -0.88 -10.79
C GLN A 112 1.91 -0.26 -9.57
N PHE A 113 0.89 -0.93 -9.04
CA PHE A 113 0.14 -0.47 -7.87
C PHE A 113 1.01 -0.44 -6.61
N ALA A 114 1.85 -1.46 -6.40
CA ALA A 114 2.79 -1.50 -5.28
C ALA A 114 3.78 -0.32 -5.28
N ILE A 115 4.19 0.17 -6.46
CA ILE A 115 5.05 1.36 -6.56
C ILE A 115 4.31 2.60 -6.06
N TRP A 116 3.05 2.77 -6.44
CA TRP A 116 2.24 3.91 -6.00
C TRP A 116 1.93 3.85 -4.50
N LEU A 117 1.63 2.65 -3.96
CA LEU A 117 1.49 2.45 -2.51
C LEU A 117 2.76 2.85 -1.76
N ALA A 118 3.94 2.38 -2.22
CA ALA A 118 5.21 2.71 -1.59
C ALA A 118 5.51 4.22 -1.61
N ARG A 119 5.25 4.89 -2.75
CA ARG A 119 5.48 6.33 -2.90
C ARG A 119 4.56 7.17 -2.03
N LEU A 120 3.27 6.86 -2.00
CA LEU A 120 2.31 7.61 -1.19
C LEU A 120 2.52 7.38 0.30
N ALA A 121 2.84 6.14 0.71
CA ALA A 121 3.15 5.84 2.10
C ALA A 121 4.40 6.60 2.58
N GLU A 122 5.45 6.65 1.75
CA GLU A 122 6.64 7.46 2.02
C GLU A 122 6.29 8.95 2.16
N ALA A 123 5.56 9.50 1.19
CA ALA A 123 5.22 10.92 1.18
C ALA A 123 4.37 11.32 2.40
N ARG A 124 3.36 10.52 2.76
CA ARG A 124 2.52 10.77 3.95
C ARG A 124 3.34 10.69 5.23
N PHE A 125 4.20 9.66 5.37
CA PHE A 125 5.07 9.52 6.53
C PHE A 125 6.01 10.73 6.70
N GLN A 126 6.66 11.18 5.61
CA GLN A 126 7.58 12.33 5.67
C GLN A 126 6.87 13.64 5.97
N ALA A 127 5.66 13.85 5.43
CA ALA A 127 4.86 15.03 5.71
C ALA A 127 4.51 15.15 7.21
N GLU A 128 4.16 14.03 7.84
CA GLU A 128 3.87 13.99 9.27
C GLU A 128 5.10 14.19 10.14
N GLU A 129 6.23 13.57 9.79
CA GLU A 129 7.48 13.76 10.54
C GLU A 129 7.95 15.22 10.46
N LYS A 130 7.78 15.86 9.30
CA LYS A 130 8.05 17.30 9.13
C LYS A 130 7.13 18.15 10.01
N ALA A 131 5.83 17.88 10.01
CA ALA A 131 4.87 18.60 10.85
C ALA A 131 5.20 18.50 12.35
N ARG A 132 5.63 17.31 12.81
CA ARG A 132 6.06 17.09 14.20
C ARG A 132 7.32 17.86 14.57
N GLN A 133 8.29 17.95 13.65
CA GLN A 133 9.51 18.72 13.85
C GLN A 133 9.23 20.22 13.92
N GLU A 134 8.32 20.72 13.07
CA GLU A 134 7.87 22.13 13.09
C GLU A 134 7.12 22.48 14.39
N GLU A 135 6.27 21.58 14.90
CA GLU A 135 5.55 21.77 16.17
C GLU A 135 6.47 21.69 17.39
N SER A 136 7.54 20.89 17.32
CA SER A 136 8.51 20.73 18.42
C SER A 136 9.63 21.78 18.43
N ALA A 137 9.73 22.62 17.39
CA ALA A 137 10.73 23.66 17.32
C ALA A 137 10.42 24.75 18.38
N PRO A 138 11.41 25.19 19.18
CA PRO A 138 11.20 26.26 20.14
C PRO A 138 10.71 27.50 19.38
N ARG A 139 9.54 28.03 19.76
CA ARG A 139 9.08 29.33 19.29
C ARG A 139 10.22 30.29 19.54
N ARG A 140 10.80 30.85 18.46
CA ARG A 140 11.76 31.94 18.59
C ARG A 140 11.04 33.01 19.40
N VAL A 141 11.45 33.15 20.66
CA VAL A 141 11.09 34.32 21.45
C VAL A 141 11.84 35.43 20.76
N ASP A 142 11.13 36.19 19.93
CA ASP A 142 11.63 37.45 19.42
C ASP A 142 11.85 38.33 20.65
N ALA A 143 13.07 38.26 21.18
CA ALA A 143 13.56 39.21 22.15
C ALA A 143 13.62 40.54 21.41
N GLY A 144 12.57 41.32 21.56
CA GLY A 144 12.55 42.75 21.27
C GLY A 144 13.70 43.39 22.03
N GLY A 145 14.83 43.55 21.36
CA GLY A 145 15.87 44.46 21.74
C GLY A 145 15.45 45.85 21.31
N ASP A 146 14.53 46.44 22.08
CA ASP A 146 14.37 47.88 22.13
C ASP A 146 15.67 48.41 22.76
N ALA A 147 16.50 49.04 21.94
CA ALA A 147 17.71 49.73 22.40
C ALA A 147 17.51 51.23 22.18
N PRO A 148 17.85 52.06 23.19
CA PRO A 148 17.47 53.47 23.31
C PRO A 148 18.11 54.40 22.28
#